data_AF-A0ABD7TWC6-F1
#
_entry.id   AF-A0ABD7TWC6-F1
#
_cell.length_a   1.000
_cell.length_b   1.000
_cell.length_c   1.000
_cell.angle_alpha   90.00
_cell.angle_beta   90.00
_cell.angle_gamma   90.00
#
_symmetry.space_group_name_H-M   'P 1'
#
loop_
_entity.id
_entity.type
_entity.pdbx_description
1 polymer ?
#
loop_
_entity_poly.entity_id
_entity_poly.type
_entity_poly.pdbx_seq_one_letter_code
_entity_poly.pdbx_strand_id
1 'polypeptide(L)'
;MKKVVIIFYIIYLFSILFITLNPYYIQNHKGADIVIVIHMLSFVLLFISMTIGIFDKVRREEWLLSVKLSLVMMFIITPLLMILYFIVIPAIMVGLA
;
A
#
# COMPACT_ATOMS: atom_id res chain seq x y z
N MET A 1 5.63 13.56 16.90
CA MET A 1 5.13 13.61 15.50
C MET A 1 5.65 12.47 14.63
N LYS A 2 6.96 12.18 14.54
CA LYS A 2 7.49 11.02 13.79
C LYS A 2 6.80 9.68 14.12
N LYS A 3 6.62 9.37 15.40
CA LYS A 3 5.90 8.19 15.87
C LYS A 3 4.47 8.09 15.30
N VAL A 4 3.78 9.23 15.15
CA VAL A 4 2.42 9.29 14.61
C VAL A 4 2.40 8.94 13.12
N VAL A 5 3.36 9.47 12.34
CA VAL A 5 3.51 9.13 10.92
C VAL A 5 3.75 7.63 10.76
N ILE A 6 4.67 7.06 11.54
CA ILE A 6 4.97 5.62 11.49
C ILE A 6 3.73 4.79 11.85
N ILE A 7 3.03 5.13 12.94
CA ILE A 7 1.82 4.42 13.37
C ILE A 7 0.74 4.47 12.28
N PHE A 8 0.57 5.62 11.61
CA PHE A 8 -0.36 5.76 10.49
C PHE A 8 -0.05 4.78 9.35
N TYR A 9 1.21 4.69 8.91
CA TYR A 9 1.60 3.74 7.85
C TYR A 9 1.49 2.28 8.28
N ILE A 10 1.72 1.97 9.56
CA ILE A 10 1.49 0.62 10.10
C ILE A 10 0.00 0.26 10.01
N ILE A 11 -0.89 1.15 10.45
CA ILE A 11 -2.35 0.92 10.37
C ILE A 11 -2.78 0.79 8.90
N TYR A 12 -2.23 1.62 8.01
CA TYR A 12 -2.51 1.54 6.58
C TYR A 12 -2.07 0.19 6.00
N LEU A 13 -0.88 -0.30 6.36
CA LEU A 13 -0.38 -1.61 5.94
C LEU A 13 -1.28 -2.75 6.44
N PHE A 14 -1.66 -2.73 7.72
CA PHE A 14 -2.58 -3.73 8.29
C PHE A 14 -3.93 -3.73 7.59
N SER A 15 -4.44 -2.55 7.24
CA SER A 15 -5.70 -2.41 6.51
C SER A 15 -5.61 -3.02 5.11
N ILE A 16 -4.50 -2.78 4.41
CA ILE A 16 -4.21 -3.41 3.11
C ILE A 16 -4.17 -4.94 3.27
N LEU A 17 -3.37 -5.44 4.22
CA LEU A 17 -3.24 -6.88 4.46
C LEU A 17 -4.59 -7.52 4.79
N PHE A 18 -5.39 -6.89 5.65
CA PHE A 18 -6.72 -7.38 5.99
C PHE A 18 -7.63 -7.50 4.77
N ILE A 19 -7.69 -6.47 3.92
CA ILE A 19 -8.52 -6.51 2.70
C ILE A 19 -7.99 -7.57 1.73
N THR A 20 -6.67 -7.62 1.52
CA THR A 20 -6.01 -8.54 0.58
C THR A 20 -5.92 -9.98 1.05
N LEU A 21 -6.18 -10.31 2.31
CA LEU A 21 -6.18 -11.69 2.79
C LEU A 21 -7.58 -12.18 3.12
N ASN A 22 -8.59 -11.31 3.03
CA ASN A 22 -9.95 -11.67 3.39
C ASN A 22 -10.61 -12.47 2.24
N PRO A 23 -11.06 -13.72 2.51
CA PRO A 23 -11.65 -14.60 1.50
C PRO A 23 -12.85 -14.00 0.77
N TYR A 24 -13.64 -13.18 1.48
CA TYR A 24 -14.82 -12.52 0.89
C TYR A 24 -14.43 -11.63 -0.29
N TYR A 25 -13.34 -10.87 -0.16
CA TYR A 25 -12.87 -9.97 -1.20
C TYR A 25 -12.14 -10.71 -2.32
N ILE A 26 -11.40 -11.76 -1.99
CA ILE A 26 -10.70 -12.60 -2.97
C ILE A 26 -11.69 -13.33 -3.89
N GLN A 27 -12.82 -13.80 -3.34
CA GLN A 27 -13.82 -14.56 -4.11
C GLN A 27 -14.76 -13.65 -4.91
N ASN A 28 -15.16 -12.50 -4.35
CA ASN A 28 -16.17 -11.63 -4.96
C ASN A 28 -15.60 -10.54 -5.86
N HIS A 29 -14.32 -10.22 -5.74
CA HIS A 29 -13.64 -9.25 -6.58
C HIS A 29 -12.45 -9.93 -7.22
N LYS A 30 -12.17 -9.60 -8.50
CA LYS A 30 -10.92 -10.06 -9.10
C LYS A 30 -9.81 -9.44 -8.26
N GLY A 31 -9.05 -10.24 -7.51
CA GLY A 31 -8.06 -9.72 -6.56
C GLY A 31 -7.09 -8.69 -7.15
N ALA A 32 -6.86 -8.78 -8.47
CA ALA A 32 -6.25 -7.77 -9.33
C ALA A 32 -6.79 -6.33 -9.12
N ASP A 33 -8.11 -6.15 -9.08
CA ASP A 33 -8.78 -4.85 -8.99
C ASP A 33 -8.50 -4.19 -7.64
N ILE A 34 -8.46 -4.99 -6.56
CA ILE A 34 -8.17 -4.52 -5.21
C ILE A 34 -6.73 -3.98 -5.14
N VAL A 35 -5.77 -4.70 -5.72
CA VAL A 35 -4.36 -4.28 -5.73
C VAL A 35 -4.18 -2.99 -6.53
N ILE A 36 -4.91 -2.82 -7.64
CA ILE A 36 -4.92 -1.57 -8.42
C ILE A 36 -5.43 -0.39 -7.57
N VAL A 37 -6.53 -0.57 -6.83
CA VAL A 37 -7.07 0.46 -5.94
C VAL A 37 -6.07 0.82 -4.84
N ILE A 38 -5.38 -0.16 -4.25
CA ILE A 38 -4.33 0.08 -3.25
C ILE A 38 -3.17 0.90 -3.85
N HIS A 39 -2.80 0.63 -5.10
CA HIS A 39 -1.75 1.38 -5.78
C HIS A 39 -2.16 2.84 -6.02
N MET A 40 -3.40 3.08 -6.46
CA MET A 40 -3.94 4.43 -6.61
C MET A 40 -3.95 5.18 -5.27
N LEU A 41 -4.36 4.53 -4.17
CA LEU A 41 -4.34 5.14 -2.83
C LEU A 41 -2.92 5.47 -2.36
N SER A 42 -1.95 4.60 -2.63
CA SER A 42 -0.54 4.84 -2.30
C SER A 42 0.01 6.05 -3.07
N PHE A 43 -0.39 6.21 -4.34
CA PHE A 43 -0.06 7.39 -5.14
C PHE A 43 -0.68 8.67 -4.58
N VAL A 44 -1.95 8.63 -4.15
CA VAL A 44 -2.61 9.78 -3.51
C VAL A 44 -1.89 10.17 -2.21
N LEU A 45 -1.50 9.19 -1.38
CA LEU A 45 -0.70 9.43 -0.17
C LEU A 45 0.65 10.08 -0.46
N LEU A 46 1.32 9.64 -1.53
CA LEU A 46 2.57 10.25 -1.99
C LEU A 46 2.34 11.69 -2.44
N PHE A 47 1.31 11.95 -3.22
CA PHE A 47 0.97 13.29 -3.71
C PHE A 47 0.67 14.25 -2.56
N ILE A 48 -0.13 13.83 -1.58
CA ILE A 48 -0.41 14.61 -0.37
C ILE A 48 0.89 14.86 0.41
N SER A 49 1.72 13.83 0.60
CA SER A 49 3.01 13.98 1.29
C SER A 49 3.91 14.98 0.59
N MET A 50 4.00 14.95 -0.75
CA MET A 50 4.82 15.88 -1.54
C MET A 50 4.31 17.32 -1.45
N THR A 51 3.00 17.53 -1.52
CA THR A 51 2.40 18.88 -1.46
C THR A 51 2.56 19.52 -0.08
N ILE A 52 2.45 18.76 1.01
CA ILE A 52 2.65 19.29 2.38
C ILE A 52 4.08 19.82 2.57
N GLY A 53 5.08 19.20 1.97
CA GLY A 53 6.48 19.65 2.07
C GLY A 53 6.77 20.99 1.41
N ILE A 54 5.94 21.43 0.47
CA ILE A 54 6.04 22.76 -0.17
C ILE A 54 5.69 23.85 0.86
N PHE A 55 4.71 23.58 1.72
CA PHE A 55 4.15 24.55 2.66
C PHE A 55 4.79 24.50 4.05
N ASP A 56 5.30 23.35 4.49
CA ASP A 56 5.81 23.17 5.86
C ASP A 56 7.29 22.76 5.89
N LYS A 57 8.18 23.76 5.82
CA LYS A 57 9.64 23.57 5.91
C LYS A 57 10.15 23.28 7.33
N VAL A 58 9.34 23.50 8.36
CA VAL A 58 9.75 23.37 9.78
C VAL A 58 9.86 21.90 10.18
N ARG A 59 9.10 21.01 9.52
CA ARG A 59 9.03 19.58 9.81
C ARG A 59 9.61 18.72 8.68
N ARG A 60 10.77 19.14 8.17
CA ARG A 60 11.44 18.52 7.00
C ARG A 60 11.74 17.03 7.20
N GLU A 61 12.14 16.62 8.40
CA GLU A 61 12.49 15.23 8.67
C GLU A 61 11.26 14.31 8.69
N GLU A 62 10.16 14.76 9.30
CA GLU A 62 8.87 14.06 9.27
C GLU A 62 8.31 13.98 7.86
N TRP A 63 8.40 15.07 7.11
CA TRP A 63 7.98 15.13 5.72
C TRP A 63 8.77 14.13 4.86
N LEU A 64 10.10 14.15 4.95
CA LEU A 64 10.97 13.20 4.23
C LEU A 64 10.65 11.75 4.61
N LEU A 65 10.34 11.48 5.88
CA LEU A 65 9.91 10.16 6.33
C LEU A 65 8.58 9.75 5.69
N SER A 66 7.58 10.64 5.65
CA SER A 66 6.29 10.36 4.99
C SER A 66 6.46 10.08 3.50
N VAL A 67 7.27 10.88 2.80
CA VAL A 67 7.56 10.66 1.38
C VAL A 67 8.24 9.30 1.17
N LYS A 68 9.25 8.96 1.98
CA LYS A 68 9.92 7.65 1.90
C LYS A 68 8.95 6.49 2.12
N LEU A 69 8.09 6.58 3.13
CA LEU A 69 7.10 5.52 3.43
C LEU A 69 6.04 5.40 2.32
N SER A 70 5.56 6.51 1.76
CA SER A 70 4.69 6.50 0.58
C SER A 70 5.34 5.82 -0.62
N LEU A 71 6.61 6.13 -0.91
CA LEU A 71 7.37 5.49 -1.99
C LEU A 71 7.53 3.98 -1.77
N VAL A 72 7.82 3.56 -0.54
CA VAL A 72 7.90 2.12 -0.19
C VAL A 72 6.55 1.43 -0.42
N MET A 73 5.44 2.05 -0.01
CA MET A 73 4.11 1.49 -0.25
C MET A 73 3.80 1.32 -1.74
N MET A 74 4.17 2.32 -2.55
CA MET A 74 3.89 2.34 -3.99
C MET A 74 4.80 1.45 -4.82
N PHE A 75 6.11 1.40 -4.53
CA PHE A 75 7.09 0.72 -5.38
C PHE A 75 7.59 -0.60 -4.83
N ILE A 76 7.31 -0.92 -3.57
CA ILE A 76 7.69 -2.19 -2.96
C ILE A 76 6.44 -2.99 -2.62
N ILE A 77 5.56 -2.45 -1.77
CA ILE A 77 4.41 -3.21 -1.25
C ILE A 77 3.41 -3.55 -2.36
N THR A 78 3.03 -2.58 -3.20
CA THR A 78 2.03 -2.86 -4.26
C THR A 78 2.52 -3.81 -5.35
N PRO A 79 3.75 -3.69 -5.87
CA PRO A 79 4.27 -4.70 -6.80
C PRO A 79 4.36 -6.10 -6.18
N LEU A 80 4.74 -6.21 -4.90
CA LEU A 80 4.73 -7.50 -4.20
C LEU A 80 3.30 -8.09 -4.12
N LEU A 81 2.29 -7.25 -3.84
CA LEU A 81 0.89 -7.67 -3.87
C LEU A 81 0.43 -8.07 -5.27
N MET A 82 0.90 -7.38 -6.33
CA MET A 82 0.61 -7.79 -7.71
C MET A 82 1.20 -9.18 -8.00
N ILE A 83 2.46 -9.43 -7.64
CA ILE A 83 3.08 -10.75 -7.82
C ILE A 83 2.28 -11.83 -7.07
N LEU A 84 1.89 -11.56 -5.83
CA LEU A 84 1.09 -12.48 -5.04
C LEU A 84 -0.23 -12.84 -5.75
N TYR A 85 -0.96 -11.83 -6.24
CA TYR A 85 -2.29 -12.02 -6.81
C TYR A 85 -2.34 -12.52 -8.24
N PHE A 86 -1.39 -12.10 -9.09
CA PHE A 86 -1.37 -12.48 -10.50
C PHE A 86 -0.56 -13.76 -10.75
N ILE A 87 0.38 -14.11 -9.88
CA ILE A 87 1.30 -15.23 -10.09
C ILE A 87 1.11 -16.30 -9.02
N VAL A 88 1.29 -15.94 -7.74
CA VAL A 88 1.37 -16.94 -6.65
C VAL A 88 0.01 -17.60 -6.38
N ILE A 89 -1.05 -16.82 -6.16
CA ILE A 89 -2.38 -17.36 -5.86
C ILE A 89 -2.89 -18.24 -7.03
N PRO A 90 -2.87 -17.80 -8.29
CA PRO A 90 -3.27 -18.64 -9.42
C PRO A 90 -2.42 -19.92 -9.56
N ALA A 91 -1.09 -19.84 -9.37
CA ALA A 91 -0.22 -21.01 -9.45
C ALA A 91 -0.54 -22.06 -8.36
N ILE A 92 -0.84 -21.61 -7.14
CA ILE A 92 -1.27 -22.50 -6.04
C ILE A 92 -2.60 -23.16 -6.39
N MET A 93 -3.57 -22.40 -6.92
CA MET A 93 -4.89 -22.93 -7.28
C MET A 93 -4.83 -23.95 -8.42
N VAL A 94 -3.98 -23.74 -9.42
CA VAL A 94 -3.77 -24.67 -10.55
C VAL A 94 -2.99 -25.91 -10.12
N GLY A 95 -2.00 -25.77 -9.22
CA GLY A 95 -1.22 -26.90 -8.71
C GLY A 95 -1.95 -27.80 -7.70
N LEU A 96 -3.09 -27.35 -7.17
CA LEU A 96 -3.97 -28.11 -6.26
C LEU A 96 -5.15 -28.79 -6.97
N ALA A 97 -5.38 -28.50 -8.26
CA ALA A 97 -6.43 -29.08 -9.10
C ALA A 97 -5.90 -30.26 -9.91
#